data_AF-A0AAV2HAQ7-F1
#
_entry.id   AF-A0AAV2HAQ7-F1
#
_cell.length_a   1.000
_cell.length_b   1.000
_cell.length_c   1.000
_cell.angle_alpha   90.00
_cell.angle_beta   90.00
_cell.angle_gamma   90.00
#
_symmetry.space_group_name_H-M   'P 1'
#
loop_
_entity.id
_entity.type
_entity.pdbx_description
1 polymer ?
#
loop_
_entity_poly.entity_id
_entity_poly.type
_entity_poly.pdbx_seq_one_letter_code
_entity_poly.pdbx_strand_id
1 'polypeptide(L)'
;MLGDNHHDGGCYSYEVGYGSKYPLRPHHAGASCPNKPATCGWPQYESAAPNPHVLQGALVGGPDQNDNFRDVRSDYVHNEVTTDYNSGFQGALAGILHLQTVNHFPTTNNKCPCNA
;
A
#
# COMPACT_ATOMS: atom_id res chain seq x y z
N MET A 1 1.79 -0.43 -8.40
CA MET A 1 2.29 -0.42 -7.00
C MET A 1 2.45 0.99 -6.47
N LEU A 2 3.27 1.84 -7.09
CA LEU A 2 3.69 3.12 -6.48
C LEU A 2 2.85 4.37 -6.85
N GLY A 3 1.76 4.28 -7.62
CA GLY A 3 0.94 5.49 -7.88
C GLY A 3 0.34 5.63 -9.27
N ASP A 4 0.81 4.89 -10.26
CA ASP A 4 0.25 4.94 -11.63
C ASP A 4 -1.14 4.28 -11.75
N ASN A 5 -1.71 3.82 -10.64
CA ASN A 5 -3.03 3.21 -10.61
C ASN A 5 -4.11 4.30 -10.53
N HIS A 6 -5.12 4.24 -11.41
CA HIS A 6 -6.28 5.12 -11.36
C HIS A 6 -7.33 4.53 -10.41
N HIS A 7 -7.41 5.06 -9.19
CA HIS A 7 -8.35 4.60 -8.18
C HIS A 7 -8.82 5.75 -7.29
N ASP A 8 -10.06 5.65 -6.79
CA ASP A 8 -10.67 6.67 -5.94
C ASP A 8 -10.57 8.10 -6.52
N GLY A 9 -10.75 8.23 -7.84
CA GLY A 9 -10.70 9.50 -8.56
C GLY A 9 -9.31 10.13 -8.63
N GLY A 10 -8.21 9.37 -8.57
CA GLY A 10 -6.87 9.90 -8.81
C GLY A 10 -5.78 8.83 -8.80
N CYS A 11 -4.55 9.29 -8.59
CA CYS A 11 -3.35 8.46 -8.56
C CYS A 11 -3.18 7.79 -7.21
N TYR A 12 -3.18 6.47 -7.21
CA TYR A 12 -3.30 5.66 -6.02
C TYR A 12 -2.12 4.70 -5.88
N SER A 13 -1.44 4.76 -4.74
CA SER A 13 -0.40 3.82 -4.34
C SER A 13 -1.01 2.62 -3.65
N TYR A 14 -0.42 1.44 -3.79
CA TYR A 14 -0.72 0.27 -2.94
C TYR A 14 0.35 0.06 -1.85
N GLU A 15 1.34 0.94 -1.77
CA GLU A 15 2.25 1.04 -0.64
C GLU A 15 1.70 2.06 0.37
N VAL A 16 1.42 1.61 1.59
CA VAL A 16 0.85 2.42 2.67
C VAL A 16 1.80 3.56 3.04
N GLY A 17 1.28 4.79 3.05
CA GLY A 17 2.05 5.99 3.36
C GLY A 17 2.92 6.52 2.20
N TYR A 18 2.76 5.98 0.99
CA TYR A 18 3.45 6.48 -0.22
C TYR A 18 2.47 7.16 -1.19
N GLY A 19 2.89 8.26 -1.80
CA GLY A 19 2.07 9.01 -2.76
C GLY A 19 0.97 9.85 -2.11
N SER A 20 0.09 10.42 -2.94
CA SER A 20 -0.99 11.32 -2.48
C SER A 20 -2.23 10.60 -1.97
N LYS A 21 -2.47 9.37 -2.45
CA LYS A 21 -3.54 8.47 -2.02
C LYS A 21 -2.98 7.05 -1.86
N TYR A 22 -3.38 6.37 -0.79
CA TYR A 22 -2.90 5.03 -0.42
C TYR A 22 -3.90 4.35 0.53
N PRO A 23 -3.81 3.02 0.76
CA PRO A 23 -4.69 2.30 1.69
C PRO A 23 -4.56 2.82 3.10
N LEU A 24 -5.70 3.09 3.74
CA LEU A 24 -5.77 3.61 5.11
C LEU A 24 -6.17 2.54 6.11
N ARG A 25 -6.65 1.39 5.64
CA ARG A 25 -7.20 0.31 6.46
C ARG A 25 -6.53 -1.04 6.14
N PRO A 26 -5.18 -1.15 6.13
CA PRO A 26 -4.53 -2.44 5.96
C PRO A 26 -4.96 -3.39 7.10
N HIS A 27 -5.09 -4.68 6.76
CA HIS A 27 -5.42 -5.77 7.68
C HIS A 27 -4.22 -6.04 8.61
N HIS A 28 -4.02 -5.17 9.61
CA HIS A 28 -2.88 -5.23 10.51
C HIS A 28 -3.25 -4.78 11.92
N ALA A 29 -3.22 -5.72 12.87
CA ALA A 29 -3.66 -5.50 14.26
C ALA A 29 -2.89 -4.38 14.97
N GLY A 30 -1.55 -4.36 14.85
CA GLY A 30 -0.74 -3.34 15.52
C GLY A 30 -1.02 -1.92 15.01
N ALA A 31 -1.44 -1.79 13.74
CA ALA A 31 -1.72 -0.49 13.14
C ALA A 31 -3.15 -0.02 13.42
N SER A 32 -4.10 -0.95 13.60
CA SER A 32 -5.50 -0.64 13.89
C SER A 32 -5.77 -0.29 15.36
N CYS A 33 -4.88 -0.68 16.27
CA CYS A 33 -5.01 -0.34 17.68
C CYS A 33 -4.77 1.16 17.95
N PRO A 34 -5.54 1.80 18.85
CA PRO A 34 -5.23 3.13 19.34
C PRO A 34 -4.02 3.13 20.28
N ASN A 35 -3.49 4.33 20.57
CA ASN A 35 -2.48 4.52 21.61
C ASN A 35 -2.99 4.04 22.97
N LYS A 36 -2.10 3.43 23.76
CA LYS A 36 -2.36 3.11 25.18
C LYS A 36 -2.70 4.39 25.95
N PRO A 37 -3.57 4.31 26.97
CA PRO A 37 -4.12 3.10 27.60
C PRO A 37 -5.45 2.61 26.99
N ALA A 38 -5.87 3.13 25.83
CA ALA A 38 -7.11 2.68 25.19
C ALA A 38 -7.07 1.17 24.89
N THR A 39 -8.23 0.52 25.03
CA THR A 39 -8.36 -0.91 24.73
C THR A 39 -8.33 -1.15 23.23
N CYS A 40 -7.79 -2.30 22.83
CA CYS A 40 -7.79 -2.76 21.45
C CYS A 40 -8.35 -4.18 21.35
N GLY A 41 -9.21 -4.43 20.37
CA GLY A 41 -9.80 -5.73 20.08
C GLY A 41 -10.65 -5.70 18.82
N TRP A 42 -11.66 -6.56 18.76
CA TRP A 42 -12.56 -6.67 17.61
C TRP A 42 -13.24 -5.36 17.16
N PRO A 43 -13.60 -4.41 18.05
CA PRO A 43 -14.15 -3.13 17.59
C PRO A 43 -13.21 -2.34 16.67
N GLN A 44 -11.88 -2.41 16.89
CA GLN A 44 -10.90 -1.78 16.01
C GLN A 44 -10.77 -2.52 14.67
N TYR A 45 -10.95 -3.84 14.68
CA TYR A 45 -11.00 -4.64 13.45
C TYR A 45 -12.20 -4.25 12.58
N GLU A 46 -13.40 -4.18 13.17
CA GLU A 46 -14.67 -3.88 12.47
C GLU A 46 -14.87 -2.39 12.13
N SER A 47 -14.03 -1.50 12.67
CA SER A 47 -14.18 -0.05 12.47
C SER A 47 -14.06 0.35 11.01
N ALA A 48 -15.00 1.14 10.48
CA ALA A 48 -14.87 1.71 9.14
C ALA A 48 -13.83 2.85 9.06
N ALA A 49 -13.33 3.34 10.19
CA ALA A 49 -12.31 4.39 10.23
C ALA A 49 -10.93 3.89 9.75
N PRO A 50 -10.07 4.79 9.24
CA PRO A 50 -8.65 4.52 9.04
C PRO A 50 -7.98 3.89 10.26
N ASN A 51 -6.91 3.13 10.02
CA ASN A 51 -6.02 2.69 11.09
C ASN A 51 -5.43 3.92 11.81
N PRO A 52 -5.41 3.95 13.16
CA PRO A 52 -4.81 5.05 13.92
C PRO A 52 -3.33 5.27 13.63
N HIS A 53 -2.62 4.22 13.21
CA HIS A 53 -1.21 4.28 12.85
C HIS A 53 -1.02 3.97 11.37
N VAL A 54 -0.28 4.84 10.68
CA VAL A 54 0.15 4.57 9.30
C VAL A 54 1.22 3.48 9.35
N LEU A 55 0.94 2.34 8.72
CA LEU A 55 1.90 1.25 8.59
C LEU A 55 2.85 1.53 7.42
N GLN A 56 3.72 2.52 7.61
CA GLN A 56 4.58 3.07 6.56
C GLN A 56 5.36 1.97 5.81
N GLY A 57 5.28 2.01 4.47
CA GLY A 57 6.05 1.13 3.59
C GLY A 57 5.45 -0.25 3.37
N ALA A 58 4.31 -0.58 4.00
CA ALA A 58 3.66 -1.86 3.79
C ALA A 58 2.99 -1.91 2.41
N LEU A 59 3.42 -2.85 1.58
CA LEU A 59 2.70 -3.24 0.37
C LEU A 59 1.47 -4.09 0.72
N VAL A 60 0.28 -3.64 0.32
CA VAL A 60 -0.96 -4.44 0.46
C VAL A 60 -1.09 -5.47 -0.65
N GLY A 61 -1.97 -6.47 -0.48
CA GLY A 61 -2.28 -7.48 -1.50
C GLY A 61 -2.64 -6.90 -2.88
N GLY A 62 -3.32 -5.76 -2.90
CA GLY A 62 -3.56 -4.98 -4.13
C GLY A 62 -4.93 -5.25 -4.75
N PRO A 63 -5.16 -4.83 -6.00
CA PRO A 63 -6.46 -4.95 -6.66
C PRO A 63 -6.71 -6.37 -7.21
N ASP A 64 -7.95 -6.63 -7.57
CA ASP A 64 -8.31 -7.81 -8.36
C ASP A 64 -7.82 -7.71 -9.83
N GLN A 65 -8.07 -8.75 -10.61
CA GLN A 65 -7.69 -8.83 -12.02
C GLN A 65 -8.33 -7.76 -12.94
N ASN A 66 -9.34 -7.03 -12.45
CA ASN A 66 -10.03 -5.97 -13.17
C ASN A 66 -9.72 -4.59 -12.56
N ASP A 67 -8.62 -4.47 -11.82
CA ASP A 67 -8.18 -3.26 -11.11
C ASP A 67 -9.15 -2.76 -10.01
N ASN A 68 -10.09 -3.61 -9.55
CA ASN A 68 -10.95 -3.23 -8.44
C ASN A 68 -10.21 -3.40 -7.11
N PHE A 69 -10.21 -2.34 -6.31
CA PHE A 69 -9.69 -2.35 -4.96
C PHE A 69 -10.71 -1.74 -4.00
N ARG A 70 -10.82 -2.27 -2.79
CA ARG A 70 -11.59 -1.66 -1.71
C ARG A 70 -10.71 -1.62 -0.48
N ASP A 71 -10.44 -0.43 0.03
CA ASP A 71 -9.67 -0.26 1.27
C ASP A 71 -10.53 -0.70 2.47
N VAL A 72 -10.63 -2.00 2.76
CA VAL A 72 -11.49 -2.54 3.81
C VAL A 72 -10.68 -3.50 4.65
N ARG A 73 -10.56 -3.21 5.95
CA ARG A 73 -9.70 -3.98 6.86
C ARG A 73 -10.05 -5.46 6.91
N SER A 74 -11.33 -5.82 6.81
CA SER A 74 -11.77 -7.22 6.83
C SER A 74 -11.55 -7.96 5.49
N ASP A 75 -11.26 -7.24 4.41
CA ASP A 75 -10.84 -7.83 3.14
C ASP A 75 -9.35 -8.18 3.22
N TYR A 76 -9.07 -9.29 3.88
CA TYR A 76 -7.73 -9.81 4.06
C TYR A 76 -7.10 -10.28 2.75
N VAL A 77 -7.81 -10.35 1.62
CA VAL A 77 -7.14 -10.71 0.35
C VAL A 77 -6.43 -9.48 -0.21
N HIS A 78 -7.16 -8.37 -0.32
CA HIS A 78 -6.65 -7.17 -0.98
C HIS A 78 -5.90 -6.23 -0.02
N ASN A 79 -6.24 -6.25 1.28
CA ASN A 79 -5.65 -5.38 2.31
C ASN A 79 -4.69 -6.09 3.27
N GLU A 80 -4.42 -7.38 3.07
CA GLU A 80 -3.35 -8.07 3.82
C GLU A 80 -1.99 -7.46 3.52
N VAL A 81 -1.14 -7.50 4.55
CA VAL A 81 0.23 -7.03 4.54
C VAL A 81 1.08 -8.10 5.21
N THR A 82 2.20 -8.45 4.58
CA THR A 82 3.10 -9.49 5.10
C THR A 82 4.56 -9.11 4.89
N THR A 83 5.45 -9.80 5.58
CA THR A 83 6.90 -9.63 5.39
C THR A 83 7.35 -10.09 4.01
N ASP A 84 6.78 -11.17 3.47
CA ASP A 84 7.15 -11.71 2.17
C ASP A 84 6.69 -10.82 1.02
N TYR A 85 5.53 -10.16 1.09
CA TYR A 85 5.10 -9.17 0.09
C TYR A 85 6.15 -8.06 -0.10
N ASN A 86 6.76 -7.61 1.01
CA ASN A 86 7.72 -6.52 1.00
C ASN A 86 9.15 -6.99 0.65
N SER A 87 9.48 -8.27 0.86
CA SER A 87 10.84 -8.81 0.65
C SER A 87 11.36 -8.62 -0.78
N GLY A 88 10.62 -9.12 -1.77
CA GLY A 88 10.97 -8.98 -3.19
C GLY A 88 10.78 -7.54 -3.68
N PHE A 89 9.73 -6.86 -3.20
CA PHE A 89 9.45 -5.46 -3.53
C PHE A 89 10.62 -4.54 -3.14
N GLN A 90 11.12 -4.63 -1.91
CA GLN A 90 12.26 -3.84 -1.44
C GLN A 90 13.54 -4.16 -2.24
N GLY A 91 13.77 -5.43 -2.57
CA GLY A 91 14.89 -5.84 -3.43
C GLY A 91 14.80 -5.25 -4.83
N ALA A 92 13.62 -5.26 -5.45
CA ALA A 92 13.38 -4.67 -6.76
C ALA A 92 13.62 -3.16 -6.77
N LEU A 93 13.16 -2.44 -5.72
CA LEU A 93 13.43 -1.02 -5.55
C LEU A 93 14.94 -0.74 -5.45
N ALA A 94 15.66 -1.51 -4.64
CA ALA A 94 17.12 -1.38 -4.53
C ALA A 94 17.82 -1.62 -5.88
N GLY A 95 17.36 -2.61 -6.65
CA GLY A 95 17.86 -2.88 -8.01
C GLY A 95 17.61 -1.72 -8.98
N ILE A 96 16.41 -1.13 -8.97
CA ILE A 96 16.08 0.06 -9.77
C ILE A 96 17.01 1.23 -9.41
N LEU A 97 17.18 1.50 -8.11
CA LEU A 97 18.08 2.55 -7.64
C LEU A 97 19.52 2.30 -8.09
N HIS A 98 20.01 1.06 -7.98
CA HIS A 98 21.35 0.71 -8.45
C HIS A 98 21.52 0.97 -9.95
N LEU A 99 20.56 0.55 -10.78
CA LEU A 99 20.61 0.80 -12.23
C LEU A 99 20.62 2.30 -12.56
N GLN A 100 19.91 3.11 -11.78
CA GLN A 100 19.95 4.57 -11.91
C GLN A 100 21.33 5.13 -11.54
N THR A 101 21.95 4.67 -10.45
CA THR A 101 23.26 5.19 -10.01
C THR A 101 24.39 4.84 -10.97
N VAL A 102 24.29 3.73 -11.69
CA VAL A 102 25.27 3.34 -12.72
C VAL A 102 24.88 3.75 -14.14
N ASN A 103 23.85 4.59 -14.31
CA ASN A 103 23.35 5.05 -15.61
C ASN A 103 22.97 3.92 -16.60
N HIS A 104 22.52 2.78 -16.07
CA HIS A 104 22.03 1.64 -16.87
C HIS A 104 20.51 1.46 -16.76
N PHE A 105 19.80 2.42 -16.18
CA PHE A 105 18.34 2.36 -16.12
C PHE A 105 17.76 2.55 -17.53
N PRO A 106 16.94 1.60 -18.03
CA PRO A 106 16.39 1.70 -19.38
C PRO A 106 15.39 2.85 -19.47
N THR A 107 15.22 3.39 -20.67
CA THR A 107 14.17 4.37 -20.94
C THR A 107 12.81 3.76 -20.61
N THR A 108 12.08 4.37 -19.67
CA THR A 108 10.74 3.96 -19.32
C THR A 108 9.73 4.73 -20.17
N ASN A 109 8.79 4.00 -20.78
CA ASN A 109 7.64 4.58 -21.45
C ASN A 109 6.39 4.17 -20.68
N ASN A 110 5.98 5.02 -19.73
CA ASN A 110 4.75 4.78 -19.00
C ASN A 110 3.57 4.96 -19.95
N LYS A 111 2.90 3.85 -20.31
CA LYS A 111 1.77 3.87 -21.24
C LYS A 111 0.49 4.41 -20.61
N CYS A 112 0.40 4.35 -19.28
CA CYS A 112 -0.77 4.77 -18.52
C CYS A 112 -0.33 5.61 -17.31
N PRO A 113 0.32 6.78 -17.53
CA PRO A 113 0.71 7.64 -16.44
C PRO A 113 -0.55 8.14 -15.75
N CYS A 114 -0.56 8.03 -14.42
CA CYS A 114 -1.60 8.71 -13.68
C CYS A 114 -1.24 10.19 -13.59
N ASN A 115 -1.97 11.02 -14.34
CA ASN A 115 -1.82 12.47 -14.31
C ASN A 115 -2.80 13.02 -13.28
N ALA A 116 -2.27 13.53 -12.17
CA ALA A 116 -3.04 14.15 -11.08
C ALA A 116 -3.76 15.44 -11.52
#